data_AF-A0AAU8MZL3-F1
#
_entry.id   AF-A0AAU8MZL3-F1
#
_cell.length_a   1.000
_cell.length_b   1.000
_cell.length_c   1.000
_cell.angle_alpha   90.00
_cell.angle_beta   90.00
_cell.angle_gamma   90.00
#
_symmetry.space_group_name_H-M   'P 1'
#
loop_
_entity.id
_entity.type
_entity.pdbx_description
1 polymer ?
#
loop_
_entity_poly.entity_id
_entity_poly.type
_entity_poly.pdbx_seq_one_letter_code
_entity_poly.pdbx_strand_id
1 'polypeptide(L)'
;MFDQAFASVFSERAHSDFPFRDRSWIAVAFERNAYDRTRMPEWFFRAASKRFGDRVALLVAGDGFADAGLAEVCALPFAWEDYREFMARPRAYSLAYRMTGADAAFGCVADADMTVFAGEAARMEALLADVGGAGRLLEHMRQEFLLGDTGGYPEMDLFFQRLLFPSKREGSDAGA
;
A
#
# COMPACT_ATOMS: atom_id res chain seq x y z
N MET A 1 11.43 15.03 11.08
CA MET A 1 10.33 14.33 11.78
C MET A 1 9.61 13.39 10.83
N PHE A 2 9.24 13.83 9.62
CA PHE A 2 8.64 12.95 8.61
C PHE A 2 9.54 11.78 8.20
N ASP A 3 10.85 12.01 8.04
CA ASP A 3 11.81 10.94 7.71
C ASP A 3 11.80 9.78 8.72
N GLN A 4 11.55 10.07 10.02
CA GLN A 4 11.45 9.03 11.03
C GLN A 4 10.18 8.18 10.87
N ALA A 5 9.06 8.79 10.49
CA ALA A 5 7.81 8.05 10.23
C ALA A 5 7.93 7.14 9.00
N PHE A 6 8.57 7.62 7.93
CA PHE A 6 8.86 6.75 6.78
C PHE A 6 9.88 5.65 7.13
N ALA A 7 10.96 5.97 7.85
CA ALA A 7 11.98 4.98 8.24
C ALA A 7 11.48 3.92 9.24
N SER A 8 10.45 4.23 10.04
CA SER A 8 9.81 3.24 10.93
C SER A 8 8.90 2.28 10.18
N VAL A 9 8.36 2.67 9.02
CA VAL A 9 7.37 1.90 8.28
C VAL A 9 7.97 1.12 7.11
N PHE A 10 8.84 1.75 6.33
CA PHE A 10 9.35 1.18 5.08
C PHE A 10 10.70 0.51 5.27
N SER A 11 10.91 -0.60 4.56
CA SER A 11 12.20 -1.28 4.52
C SER A 11 13.22 -0.47 3.73
N GLU A 12 14.46 -0.37 4.24
CA GLU A 12 15.59 0.24 3.52
C GLU A 12 16.17 -0.68 2.42
N ARG A 13 15.82 -1.98 2.46
CA ARG A 13 16.25 -2.94 1.44
C ARG A 13 15.38 -2.76 0.19
N ALA A 14 15.95 -2.10 -0.82
CA ALA A 14 15.39 -2.09 -2.17
C ALA A 14 15.15 -3.54 -2.63
N HIS A 15 13.93 -3.87 -3.06
CA HIS A 15 13.54 -5.19 -3.58
C HIS A 15 13.43 -6.33 -2.56
N SER A 16 12.77 -6.10 -1.44
CA SER A 16 12.25 -7.21 -0.62
C SER A 16 10.89 -7.68 -1.16
N ASP A 17 10.59 -8.96 -0.96
CA ASP A 17 9.27 -9.58 -1.19
C ASP A 17 8.14 -8.97 -0.34
N PHE A 18 8.48 -8.01 0.53
CA PHE A 18 7.57 -7.28 1.39
C PHE A 18 8.17 -5.90 1.73
N PRO A 19 7.62 -4.77 1.23
CA PRO A 19 8.30 -3.47 1.26
C PRO A 19 8.25 -2.75 2.63
N PHE A 20 7.69 -3.39 3.66
CA PHE A 20 7.50 -2.80 4.99
C PHE A 20 8.44 -3.44 6.01
N ARG A 21 8.85 -2.64 6.99
CA ARG A 21 9.81 -3.04 8.03
C ARG A 21 9.26 -4.13 8.95
N ASP A 22 8.01 -4.00 9.36
CA ASP A 22 7.35 -4.96 10.22
C ASP A 22 6.77 -6.12 9.39
N ARG A 23 7.46 -7.27 9.41
CA ARG A 23 7.04 -8.48 8.67
C ARG A 23 5.81 -9.15 9.26
N SER A 24 5.22 -8.66 10.35
CA SER A 24 3.92 -9.14 10.86
C SER A 24 2.73 -8.43 10.21
N TRP A 25 2.93 -7.27 9.57
CA TRP A 25 1.86 -6.47 8.98
C TRP A 25 1.14 -7.20 7.86
N ILE A 26 -0.15 -6.97 7.65
CA ILE A 26 -0.86 -7.56 6.51
C ILE A 26 -0.91 -6.52 5.39
N ALA A 27 -0.80 -6.97 4.15
CA ALA A 27 -0.74 -6.11 2.99
C ALA A 27 -1.67 -6.59 1.87
N VAL A 28 -2.02 -5.66 0.99
CA VAL A 28 -2.86 -5.87 -0.19
C VAL A 28 -2.25 -5.09 -1.36
N ALA A 29 -2.39 -5.61 -2.56
CA ALA A 29 -1.88 -4.99 -3.78
C ALA A 29 -3.01 -4.62 -4.73
N PHE A 30 -2.78 -3.56 -5.50
CA PHE A 30 -3.66 -3.03 -6.52
C PHE A 30 -2.83 -2.78 -7.78
N GLU A 31 -3.34 -3.19 -8.93
CA GLU A 31 -2.78 -2.88 -10.24
C GLU A 31 -3.01 -1.40 -10.51
N ARG A 32 -1.94 -0.71 -10.91
CA ARG A 32 -1.95 0.75 -10.99
C ARG A 32 -2.95 1.30 -12.00
N ASN A 33 -3.12 0.65 -13.14
CA ASN A 33 -3.93 1.12 -14.26
C ASN A 33 -5.41 0.72 -14.16
N ALA A 34 -5.75 -0.18 -13.23
CA ALA A 34 -7.13 -0.58 -12.94
C ALA A 34 -7.95 0.55 -12.32
N TYR A 35 -7.27 1.55 -11.76
CA TYR A 35 -7.87 2.74 -11.16
C TYR A 35 -7.38 3.96 -11.93
N ASP A 36 -8.18 5.03 -11.94
CA ASP A 36 -7.76 6.32 -12.47
C ASP A 36 -6.46 6.81 -11.76
N ARG A 37 -6.14 8.09 -11.88
CA ARG A 37 -4.94 8.69 -11.24
C ARG A 37 -4.77 8.42 -9.74
N THR A 38 -5.79 7.89 -9.05
CA THR A 38 -5.82 7.52 -7.62
C THR A 38 -5.09 6.23 -7.26
N ARG A 39 -4.81 5.33 -8.21
CA ARG A 39 -4.00 4.08 -8.04
C ARG A 39 -4.46 3.04 -7.01
N MET A 40 -5.54 3.33 -6.30
CA MET A 40 -6.23 2.39 -5.42
C MET A 40 -7.73 2.68 -5.46
N PRO A 41 -8.58 1.68 -5.17
CA PRO A 41 -10.02 1.87 -5.24
C PRO A 41 -10.55 2.71 -4.08
N GLU A 42 -11.56 3.54 -4.38
CA GLU A 42 -12.27 4.35 -3.39
C GLU A 42 -12.81 3.51 -2.22
N TRP A 43 -13.43 2.37 -2.54
CA TRP A 43 -14.04 1.51 -1.52
C TRP A 43 -13.01 1.02 -0.50
N PHE A 44 -11.80 0.69 -0.95
CA PHE A 44 -10.73 0.22 -0.08
C PHE A 44 -10.19 1.37 0.77
N PHE A 45 -9.91 2.51 0.15
CA PHE A 45 -9.43 3.70 0.87
C PHE A 45 -10.41 4.13 1.98
N ARG A 46 -11.72 4.13 1.68
CA ARG A 46 -12.76 4.46 2.67
C ARG A 46 -12.86 3.41 3.79
N ALA A 47 -12.60 2.14 3.50
CA ALA A 47 -12.50 1.12 4.54
C ALA A 47 -11.24 1.31 5.39
N ALA A 48 -10.10 1.58 4.76
CA ALA A 48 -8.82 1.80 5.43
C ALA A 48 -8.86 3.01 6.36
N SER A 49 -9.33 4.17 5.89
CA SER A 49 -9.47 5.38 6.71
C SER A 49 -10.33 5.15 7.96
N LYS A 50 -11.41 4.36 7.88
CA LYS A 50 -12.22 3.98 9.06
C LYS A 50 -11.44 3.14 10.08
N ARG A 51 -10.52 2.29 9.64
CA ARG A 51 -9.76 1.37 10.50
C ARG A 51 -8.48 1.98 11.06
N PHE A 52 -7.83 2.82 10.29
CA PHE A 52 -6.54 3.42 10.63
C PHE A 52 -6.67 4.86 11.15
N GLY A 53 -7.85 5.47 11.06
CA GLY A 53 -8.20 6.71 11.72
C GLY A 53 -8.55 7.81 10.75
N ASP A 54 -9.76 8.35 10.88
CA ASP A 54 -10.31 9.48 10.12
C ASP A 54 -9.60 10.83 10.42
N ARG A 55 -8.83 10.89 11.51
CA ARG A 55 -8.12 12.09 11.98
C ARG A 55 -6.61 12.01 11.86
N VAL A 56 -6.08 10.91 11.33
CA VAL A 56 -4.63 10.79 11.10
C VAL A 56 -4.27 11.64 9.89
N ALA A 57 -3.21 12.44 10.00
CA ALA A 57 -2.63 13.09 8.85
C ALA A 57 -1.92 12.04 7.99
N LEU A 58 -2.28 11.99 6.72
CA LEU A 58 -1.63 11.17 5.72
C LEU A 58 -0.40 11.92 5.22
N LEU A 59 0.77 11.32 5.38
CA LEU A 59 2.05 11.83 4.92
C LEU A 59 2.35 11.20 3.57
N VAL A 60 2.63 12.00 2.54
CA VAL A 60 2.98 11.54 1.19
C VAL A 60 4.35 12.05 0.82
N ALA A 61 5.21 11.15 0.37
CA ALA A 61 6.50 11.47 -0.22
C ALA A 61 6.56 10.80 -1.60
N GLY A 62 6.82 11.57 -2.66
CA GLY A 62 6.88 11.06 -4.02
C GLY A 62 8.16 11.48 -4.72
N ASP A 63 8.60 10.65 -5.66
CA ASP A 63 9.76 10.94 -6.47
C ASP A 63 9.47 12.17 -7.34
N GLY A 64 10.35 13.17 -7.28
CA GLY A 64 10.21 14.41 -8.04
C GLY A 64 9.25 15.45 -7.43
N PHE A 65 8.80 15.31 -6.18
CA PHE A 65 8.04 16.37 -5.51
C PHE A 65 8.81 17.68 -5.46
N ALA A 66 10.09 17.63 -5.07
CA ALA A 66 10.97 18.81 -5.08
C ALA A 66 11.12 19.40 -6.48
N ASP A 67 11.31 18.56 -7.50
CA ASP A 67 11.42 18.98 -8.90
C ASP A 67 10.11 19.61 -9.43
N ALA A 68 8.97 19.21 -8.88
CA ALA A 68 7.66 19.80 -9.16
C ALA A 68 7.34 21.06 -8.33
N GLY A 69 8.29 21.52 -7.49
CA GLY A 69 8.14 22.67 -6.62
C GLY A 69 7.22 22.43 -5.42
N LEU A 70 7.02 21.17 -5.02
CA LEU A 70 6.28 20.77 -3.83
C LEU A 70 7.24 20.53 -2.65
N ALA A 71 6.68 20.54 -1.44
CA ALA A 71 7.41 20.05 -0.28
C ALA A 71 7.77 18.58 -0.47
N GLU A 72 8.95 18.17 0.01
CA GLU A 72 9.44 16.77 -0.05
C GLU A 72 8.45 15.80 0.59
N VAL A 73 7.72 16.26 1.61
CA VAL A 73 6.61 15.55 2.24
C VAL A 73 5.39 16.45 2.29
N CYS A 74 4.26 15.94 1.79
CA CYS A 74 2.96 16.58 1.90
C CYS A 74 2.14 15.91 3.00
N ALA A 75 1.48 16.72 3.83
CA ALA A 75 0.52 16.22 4.81
C ALA A 75 -0.90 16.60 4.36
N LEU A 76 -1.81 15.64 4.34
CA LEU A 76 -3.23 15.87 4.03
C LEU A 76 -4.13 15.06 4.98
N PRO A 77 -5.41 15.41 5.13
CA PRO A 77 -6.36 14.59 5.86
C PRO A 77 -6.42 13.17 5.28
N PHE A 78 -6.56 12.14 6.13
CA PHE A 78 -6.79 10.77 5.67
C PHE A 78 -8.25 10.55 5.25
N ALA A 79 -8.67 11.30 4.22
CA ALA A 79 -9.99 11.26 3.61
C ALA A 79 -9.87 11.08 2.10
N TRP A 80 -10.86 10.39 1.51
CA TRP A 80 -10.81 10.01 0.10
C TRP A 80 -10.79 11.23 -0.82
N GLU A 81 -11.58 12.23 -0.49
CA GLU A 81 -11.74 13.44 -1.27
C GLU A 81 -10.42 14.21 -1.38
N ASP A 82 -9.73 14.39 -0.24
CA ASP A 82 -8.41 15.02 -0.17
C ASP A 82 -7.35 14.21 -0.94
N TYR A 83 -7.34 12.88 -0.74
CA TYR A 83 -6.43 11.99 -1.46
C TYR A 83 -6.64 12.05 -2.97
N ARG A 84 -7.88 11.90 -3.42
CA ARG A 84 -8.25 11.93 -4.84
C ARG A 84 -7.88 13.27 -5.47
N GLU A 85 -8.16 14.37 -4.80
CA GLU A 85 -7.79 15.70 -5.30
C GLU A 85 -6.27 15.84 -5.41
N PHE A 86 -5.52 15.42 -4.40
CA PHE A 86 -4.06 15.42 -4.41
C PHE A 86 -3.52 14.63 -5.62
N MET A 87 -3.98 13.40 -5.81
CA MET A 87 -3.55 12.52 -6.89
C MET A 87 -3.93 13.02 -8.30
N ALA A 88 -4.99 13.83 -8.41
CA ALA A 88 -5.44 14.39 -9.69
C ALA A 88 -4.57 15.57 -10.17
N ARG A 89 -3.85 16.24 -9.26
CA ARG A 89 -3.01 17.42 -9.58
C ARG A 89 -1.80 16.99 -10.41
N PRO A 90 -1.61 17.51 -11.64
CA PRO A 90 -0.50 17.11 -12.51
C PRO A 90 0.89 17.29 -11.87
N ARG A 91 1.07 18.31 -11.03
CA ARG A 91 2.32 18.57 -10.31
C ARG A 91 2.56 17.66 -9.10
N ALA A 92 1.51 17.04 -8.56
CA ALA A 92 1.62 16.10 -7.44
C ALA A 92 1.62 14.64 -7.90
N TYR A 93 1.46 14.40 -9.20
CA TYR A 93 1.50 13.06 -9.78
C TYR A 93 2.96 12.59 -9.87
N SER A 94 3.36 11.72 -8.94
CA SER A 94 4.64 11.03 -9.00
C SER A 94 4.45 9.57 -9.41
N LEU A 95 5.27 9.05 -10.32
CA LEU A 95 5.27 7.63 -10.73
C LEU A 95 5.52 6.68 -9.56
N ALA A 96 6.32 7.09 -8.57
CA ALA A 96 6.55 6.31 -7.37
C ALA A 96 6.35 7.19 -6.13
N TYR A 97 5.58 6.69 -5.16
CA TYR A 97 5.37 7.41 -3.91
C TYR A 97 5.18 6.45 -2.75
N ARG A 98 5.37 7.01 -1.55
CA ARG A 98 5.11 6.37 -0.28
C ARG A 98 4.08 7.19 0.49
N MET A 99 3.18 6.50 1.19
CA MET A 99 2.25 7.14 2.11
C MET A 99 2.26 6.45 3.46
N THR A 100 2.13 7.20 4.54
CA THR A 100 1.94 6.62 5.88
C THR A 100 1.11 7.54 6.74
N GLY A 101 0.49 6.99 7.78
CA GLY A 101 -0.13 7.80 8.84
C GLY A 101 0.95 8.46 9.70
N ALA A 102 0.64 9.61 10.29
CA ALA A 102 1.52 10.25 11.27
C ALA A 102 1.80 9.38 12.51
N ASP A 103 0.94 8.39 12.80
CA ASP A 103 1.12 7.39 13.85
C ASP A 103 1.89 6.15 13.39
N ALA A 104 2.28 6.08 12.12
CA ALA A 104 3.00 4.97 11.50
C ALA A 104 2.30 3.60 11.61
N ALA A 105 0.97 3.55 11.78
CA ALA A 105 0.21 2.29 11.89
C ALA A 105 -0.06 1.61 10.54
N PHE A 106 0.18 2.31 9.43
CA PHE A 106 0.04 1.80 8.07
C PHE A 106 1.07 2.43 7.13
N GLY A 107 1.28 1.79 5.98
CA GLY A 107 2.11 2.26 4.91
C GLY A 107 1.51 1.92 3.55
N CYS A 108 1.82 2.73 2.56
CA CYS A 108 1.53 2.49 1.16
C CYS A 108 2.80 2.73 0.36
N VAL A 109 3.16 1.80 -0.53
CA VAL A 109 4.17 2.01 -1.57
C VAL A 109 3.47 1.88 -2.91
N ALA A 110 3.65 2.84 -3.79
CA ALA A 110 3.21 2.74 -5.17
C ALA A 110 4.39 2.97 -6.10
N ASP A 111 4.46 2.19 -7.17
CA ASP A 111 5.43 2.34 -8.25
C ASP A 111 4.72 2.38 -9.63
N ALA A 112 5.47 2.08 -10.69
CA ALA A 112 4.96 2.10 -12.05
C ALA A 112 3.97 0.98 -12.38
N ASP A 113 3.95 -0.09 -11.59
CA ASP A 113 3.20 -1.33 -11.86
C ASP A 113 2.10 -1.57 -10.82
N MET A 114 2.38 -1.33 -9.54
CA MET A 114 1.45 -1.67 -8.46
C MET A 114 1.42 -0.65 -7.33
N THR A 115 0.36 -0.74 -6.54
CA THR A 115 0.21 -0.05 -5.26
C THR A 115 -0.02 -1.09 -4.16
N VAL A 116 0.84 -1.10 -3.15
CA VAL A 116 0.77 -2.00 -2.01
C VAL A 116 0.43 -1.20 -0.77
N PHE A 117 -0.71 -1.48 -0.14
CA PHE A 117 -1.11 -0.93 1.15
C PHE A 117 -0.94 -1.99 2.24
N ALA A 118 -0.31 -1.64 3.35
CA ALA A 118 -0.14 -2.52 4.50
C ALA A 118 -0.37 -1.79 5.81
N GLY A 119 -0.64 -2.55 6.86
CA GLY A 119 -0.71 -2.01 8.21
C GLY A 119 -0.70 -3.10 9.28
N GLU A 120 -0.79 -2.66 10.53
CA GLU A 120 -0.88 -3.53 11.71
C GLU A 120 -1.89 -4.67 11.50
N ALA A 121 -1.48 -5.90 11.81
CA ALA A 121 -2.26 -7.10 11.51
C ALA A 121 -3.69 -7.03 12.05
N ALA A 122 -3.89 -6.66 13.31
CA ALA A 122 -5.22 -6.58 13.92
C ALA A 122 -6.16 -5.58 13.22
N ARG A 123 -5.63 -4.44 12.75
CA ARG A 123 -6.44 -3.44 12.03
C ARG A 123 -6.74 -3.90 10.60
N MET A 124 -5.78 -4.54 9.95
CA MET A 124 -5.97 -5.13 8.62
C MET A 124 -6.95 -6.30 8.65
N GLU A 125 -6.89 -7.20 9.62
CA GLU A 125 -7.85 -8.30 9.78
C GLU A 125 -9.28 -7.77 9.91
N ALA A 126 -9.46 -6.71 10.70
CA ALA A 126 -10.74 -6.06 10.86
C ALA A 126 -11.22 -5.37 9.56
N LEU A 127 -10.30 -4.74 8.80
CA LEU A 127 -10.58 -4.21 7.46
C LEU A 127 -11.02 -5.34 6.51
N LEU A 128 -10.25 -6.42 6.47
CA LEU A 128 -10.52 -7.58 5.63
C LEU A 128 -11.89 -8.16 5.92
N ALA A 129 -12.28 -8.27 7.19
CA ALA A 129 -13.62 -8.71 7.58
C ALA A 129 -14.75 -7.83 6.99
N ASP A 130 -14.58 -6.51 6.97
CA ASP A 130 -15.58 -5.58 6.39
C ASP A 130 -15.76 -5.76 4.88
N VAL A 131 -14.68 -6.12 4.18
CA VAL A 131 -14.67 -6.22 2.71
C VAL A 131 -14.94 -7.65 2.23
N GLY A 132 -15.30 -8.57 3.13
CA GLY A 132 -15.70 -9.94 2.81
C GLY A 132 -14.61 -11.00 3.00
N GLY A 133 -13.53 -10.67 3.70
CA GLY A 133 -12.47 -11.58 4.13
C GLY A 133 -11.23 -11.60 3.23
N ALA A 134 -10.15 -12.18 3.76
CA ALA A 134 -8.87 -12.29 3.06
C ALA A 134 -8.95 -13.08 1.74
N GLY A 135 -9.76 -14.15 1.70
CA GLY A 135 -9.93 -14.97 0.49
C GLY A 135 -10.54 -14.20 -0.67
N ARG A 136 -11.62 -13.44 -0.40
CA ARG A 136 -12.27 -12.59 -1.41
C ARG A 136 -11.32 -11.51 -1.93
N LEU A 137 -10.53 -10.92 -1.05
CA LEU A 137 -9.55 -9.91 -1.47
C LEU A 137 -8.41 -10.52 -2.28
N LEU A 138 -7.96 -11.74 -1.95
CA LEU A 138 -6.97 -12.47 -2.76
C LEU A 138 -7.49 -12.74 -4.17
N GLU A 139 -8.74 -13.18 -4.29
CA GLU A 139 -9.40 -13.38 -5.59
C GLU A 139 -9.49 -12.07 -6.38
N HIS A 140 -9.87 -10.98 -5.71
CA HIS A 140 -9.90 -9.64 -6.31
C HIS A 140 -8.51 -9.24 -6.87
N MET A 141 -7.45 -9.38 -6.07
CA MET A 141 -6.07 -9.11 -6.53
C MET A 141 -5.69 -9.98 -7.73
N ARG A 142 -6.02 -11.28 -7.72
CA ARG A 142 -5.75 -12.17 -8.86
C ARG A 142 -6.45 -11.72 -10.12
N GLN A 143 -7.73 -11.40 -10.03
CA GLN A 143 -8.53 -10.93 -11.17
C GLN A 143 -7.98 -9.62 -11.74
N GLU A 144 -7.62 -8.69 -10.87
CA GLU A 144 -7.12 -7.37 -11.25
C GLU A 144 -5.80 -7.44 -12.02
N PHE A 145 -4.90 -8.33 -11.60
CA PHE A 145 -3.63 -8.59 -12.29
C PHE A 145 -3.75 -9.64 -13.41
N LEU A 146 -4.98 -9.98 -13.83
CA LEU A 146 -5.28 -10.95 -14.89
C LEU A 146 -4.61 -12.32 -14.67
N LEU A 147 -4.44 -12.70 -13.40
CA LEU A 147 -4.03 -14.04 -13.00
C LEU A 147 -5.25 -14.96 -13.16
N GLY A 148 -5.50 -15.43 -14.39
CA GLY A 148 -6.58 -16.37 -14.68
C GLY A 148 -6.46 -17.71 -13.92
N ASP A 149 -7.45 -18.60 -14.08
CA ASP A 149 -7.56 -19.90 -13.37
C ASP A 149 -6.37 -20.88 -13.59
N THR A 150 -5.43 -20.54 -14.46
CA THR A 150 -4.36 -21.44 -14.89
C THR A 150 -2.99 -20.79 -14.79
N GLY A 151 -2.25 -21.11 -13.71
CA GLY A 151 -0.79 -21.34 -13.70
C GLY A 151 0.19 -20.29 -14.30
N GLY A 152 -0.26 -19.09 -14.67
CA GLY A 152 0.54 -18.18 -15.52
C GLY A 152 1.65 -17.42 -14.80
N TYR A 153 1.47 -17.08 -13.51
CA TYR A 153 2.45 -16.32 -12.74
C TYR A 153 2.50 -16.81 -11.28
N PRO A 154 3.08 -18.00 -11.02
CA PRO A 154 3.15 -18.57 -9.67
C PRO A 154 3.87 -17.65 -8.67
N GLU A 155 4.81 -16.83 -9.15
CA GLU A 155 5.55 -15.87 -8.33
C GLU A 155 4.68 -14.70 -7.87
N MET A 156 3.86 -14.14 -8.76
CA MET A 156 2.92 -13.05 -8.42
C MET A 156 1.84 -13.54 -7.46
N ASP A 157 1.30 -14.73 -7.71
CA ASP A 157 0.32 -15.32 -6.80
C ASP A 157 0.93 -15.61 -5.42
N LEU A 158 2.14 -16.18 -5.38
CA LEU A 158 2.86 -16.39 -4.13
C LEU A 158 3.15 -15.08 -3.41
N PHE A 159 3.49 -14.02 -4.15
CA PHE A 159 3.65 -12.67 -3.60
C PHE A 159 2.36 -12.17 -2.95
N PHE A 160 1.21 -12.24 -3.64
CA PHE A 160 -0.08 -11.84 -3.05
C PHE A 160 -0.46 -12.66 -1.82
N GLN A 161 -0.20 -13.97 -1.85
CA GLN A 161 -0.38 -14.81 -0.68
C GLN A 161 0.54 -14.39 0.48
N ARG A 162 1.79 -14.02 0.21
CA ARG A 162 2.71 -13.49 1.23
C ARG A 162 2.25 -12.14 1.76
N LEU A 163 1.71 -11.26 0.92
CA LEU A 163 1.14 -9.98 1.37
C LEU A 163 0.00 -10.20 2.37
N LEU A 164 -0.93 -11.11 2.07
CA LEU A 164 -2.09 -11.34 2.94
C LEU A 164 -1.82 -12.20 4.17
N PHE A 165 -0.89 -13.15 4.08
CA PHE A 165 -0.68 -14.15 5.11
C PHE A 165 0.77 -14.08 5.61
N PRO A 166 1.03 -13.39 6.74
CA PRO A 166 2.36 -13.29 7.33
C PRO A 166 3.05 -14.65 7.54
N SER A 167 2.29 -15.70 7.87
CA SER A 167 2.78 -17.07 8.03
C SER A 167 3.41 -17.68 6.76
N LYS A 168 3.13 -17.13 5.57
CA LYS A 168 3.70 -17.59 4.29
C LYS A 168 5.00 -16.87 3.91
N ARG A 169 5.47 -15.94 4.74
CA ARG A 169 6.68 -15.14 4.49
C ARG A 169 7.97 -15.84 4.92
N GLU A 170 7.88 -17.02 5.53
CA GLU A 170 9.05 -17.78 5.97
C GLU A 170 9.61 -18.67 4.85
N GLY A 171 10.90 -18.47 4.56
CA GLY A 171 11.66 -19.16 3.50
C GLY A 171 12.85 -18.41 2.90
N SER A 172 13.15 -17.16 3.28
CA SER A 172 14.26 -16.38 2.69
C SER A 172 15.37 -15.93 3.66
N ASP A 173 15.25 -16.15 4.97
CA ASP A 173 16.29 -15.75 5.96
C ASP A 173 16.90 -16.97 6.67
N ALA A 174 17.14 -18.04 5.90
CA ALA A 174 18.04 -19.13 6.28
C ALA A 174 19.16 -19.24 5.24
N GLY A 175 20.02 -18.22 5.16
CA GLY A 175 21.27 -18.29 4.40
C GLY A 175 21.58 -17.05 3.57
N ALA A 176 22.19 -16.05 4.20
CA ALA A 176 23.25 -15.21 3.63
C ALA A 176 24.02 -14.53 4.77
#